data_AF-A0A9N9JIC7-F1
#
_entry.id   AF-A0A9N9JIC7-F1
#
_cell.length_a   1.000
_cell.length_b   1.000
_cell.length_c   1.000
_cell.angle_alpha   90.00
_cell.angle_beta   90.00
_cell.angle_gamma   90.00
#
_symmetry.space_group_name_H-M   'P 1'
#
loop_
_entity.id
_entity.type
_entity.pdbx_description
1 polymer ?
#
loop_
_entity_poly.entity_id
_entity_poly.type
_entity_poly.pdbx_seq_one_letter_code
_entity_poly.pdbx_strand_id
1 'polypeptide(L)' 'FLQKAVMPSYYTKKQIGDLKHKTWHYIMINQLLYKTNPHNTLRPLRVLKTNEV' A
#
# COMPACT_ATOMS: atom_id res chain seq x y z
N PHE A 1 -2.18 -0.42 -6.74
CA PHE A 1 -2.85 0.66 -5.99
C PHE A 1 -2.32 2.04 -6.39
N LEU A 2 -1.06 2.41 -6.10
CA LEU A 2 -0.55 3.77 -6.41
C LEU A 2 0.02 3.98 -7.81
N GLN A 3 0.27 2.93 -8.60
CA GLN A 3 0.78 3.10 -9.98
C GLN A 3 -0.24 3.74 -10.93
N LYS A 4 -1.55 3.65 -10.62
CA LYS A 4 -2.64 4.26 -11.40
C LYS A 4 -3.21 5.54 -10.78
N ALA A 5 -2.86 5.87 -9.53
CA ALA A 5 -3.38 7.03 -8.83
C ALA A 5 -2.56 8.27 -9.22
N VAL A 6 -3.23 9.30 -9.73
CA VAL A 6 -2.62 10.62 -9.94
C VAL A 6 -2.19 11.14 -8.57
N MET A 7 -0.88 11.32 -8.38
CA MET A 7 -0.34 11.84 -7.14
C MET A 7 -0.69 13.32 -7.02
N PRO A 8 -1.20 13.79 -5.87
CA PRO A 8 -1.45 15.20 -5.68
C PRO A 8 -0.20 16.05 -5.90
N SER A 9 -0.35 17.19 -6.58
CA SER A 9 0.76 18.05 -7.02
C SER A 9 1.57 18.69 -5.89
N TYR A 10 1.00 18.73 -4.69
CA TYR A 10 1.67 19.26 -3.50
C TYR A 10 2.68 18.27 -2.87
N TYR A 11 2.74 17.01 -3.33
CA TYR A 11 3.75 16.07 -2.85
C TYR A 11 5.08 16.27 -3.57
N THR A 12 6.14 16.37 -2.78
CA THR A 12 7.52 16.34 -3.30
C THR A 12 7.86 14.96 -3.86
N LYS A 13 8.84 14.91 -4.77
CA LYS A 13 9.36 13.63 -5.32
C LYS A 13 9.78 12.65 -4.23
N LYS A 14 10.35 13.14 -3.13
CA LYS A 14 10.75 12.32 -1.97
C LYS A 14 9.55 11.70 -1.27
N GLN A 15 8.52 12.50 -0.95
CA GLN A 15 7.30 11.99 -0.33
C GLN A 15 6.58 10.96 -1.22
N ILE A 16 6.58 11.17 -2.55
CA ILE A 16 6.04 10.19 -3.50
C ILE A 16 6.83 8.88 -3.44
N GLY A 17 8.17 8.95 -3.38
CA GLY A 17 9.03 7.79 -3.21
C GLY A 17 8.74 7.02 -1.92
N ASP A 18 8.68 7.71 -0.80
CA ASP A 18 8.38 7.12 0.51
C ASP A 18 6.99 6.46 0.54
N LEU A 19 6.00 7.10 -0.08
CA LEU A 19 4.63 6.57 -0.18
C LEU A 19 4.59 5.31 -1.06
N LYS A 20 5.28 5.32 -2.21
CA LYS A 20 5.41 4.13 -3.07
C LYS A 20 6.08 2.98 -2.34
N HIS A 21 7.15 3.25 -1.59
CA HIS A 21 7.84 2.24 -0.81
C HIS A 21 6.94 1.65 0.30
N LYS A 22 6.25 2.49 1.06
CA LYS A 22 5.28 2.03 2.08
C LYS A 22 4.16 1.20 1.49
N THR A 23 3.64 1.59 0.32
CA THR A 23 2.54 0.88 -0.35
C THR A 23 2.93 -0.43 -1.03
N TRP A 24 4.22 -0.71 -1.19
CA TRP A 24 4.71 -1.98 -1.75
C TRP A 24 4.19 -3.19 -0.98
N HIS A 25 4.00 -3.05 0.33
CA HIS A 25 3.54 -4.09 1.23
C HIS A 25 2.01 -4.15 1.35
N TYR A 26 1.27 -3.46 0.48
CA TYR A 26 -0.18 -3.41 0.55
C TYR A 26 -0.82 -3.72 -0.80
N ILE A 27 -1.87 -4.53 -0.77
CA ILE A 27 -2.70 -4.85 -1.93
C ILE A 27 -4.16 -4.58 -1.59
N MET A 28 -4.94 -4.15 -2.58
CA MET A 28 -6.37 -3.91 -2.43
C MET A 28 -7.13 -4.97 -3.22
N ILE A 29 -8.01 -5.72 -2.55
CA ILE A 29 -8.84 -6.77 -3.16
C ILE A 29 -10.26 -6.55 -2.66
N ASN A 30 -11.24 -6.44 -3.56
CA ASN A 30 -12.65 -6.22 -3.20
C ASN A 30 -12.87 -5.06 -2.21
N GLN A 31 -12.19 -3.93 -2.42
CA GLN A 31 -12.22 -2.73 -1.55
C GLN A 31 -11.64 -2.93 -0.14
N LEU A 32 -11.08 -4.10 0.16
CA LEU A 32 -10.37 -4.37 1.42
C LEU A 32 -8.87 -4.19 1.21
N LEU A 33 -8.23 -3.53 2.17
CA LEU A 33 -6.78 -3.34 2.20
C LEU A 33 -6.13 -4.53 2.91
N TYR A 34 -5.17 -5.16 2.25
CA TYR A 34 -4.41 -6.29 2.77
C TYR A 34 -2.95 -5.93 2.88
N LYS A 35 -2.31 -6.37 3.95
CA LYS A 35 -0.86 -6.31 4.10
C LYS A 35 -0.21 -7.57 3.51
N THR A 36 0.59 -7.40 2.47
CA THR A 36 1.42 -8.46 1.89
C THR A 36 2.76 -8.51 2.61
N ASN A 37 3.24 -9.72 2.90
CA ASN A 37 4.60 -9.90 3.39
C ASN A 37 5.48 -10.46 2.25
N PRO A 38 6.30 -9.63 1.59
CA PRO A 38 7.11 -10.10 0.47
C PRO A 38 8.18 -11.13 0.90
N HIS A 39 8.53 -11.21 2.18
CA HIS A 39 9.47 -12.20 2.69
C HIS A 39 8.82 -13.57 2.99
N ASN A 40 7.48 -13.64 3.03
CA ASN A 40 6.77 -14.88 3.26
C ASN A 40 5.45 -14.89 2.48
N THR A 41 5.53 -15.39 1.25
CA THR A 41 4.41 -15.50 0.30
C THR A 41 3.35 -16.50 0.70
N LEU A 42 3.65 -17.40 1.66
CA LEU A 42 2.71 -18.38 2.21
C LEU A 42 1.90 -17.82 3.38
N ARG A 43 2.28 -16.65 3.91
CA ARG A 43 1.57 -16.04 5.04
C ARG A 43 0.22 -15.51 4.55
N PRO A 44 -0.90 -15.88 5.19
CA PRO A 44 -2.23 -15.45 4.75
C PRO A 44 -2.33 -13.92 4.77
N LEU A 45 -2.96 -13.38 3.73
CA LEU A 45 -3.21 -11.95 3.59
C LEU A 45 -4.07 -11.47 4.77
N ARG A 46 -3.52 -10.56 5.58
CA ARG A 46 -4.26 -9.97 6.70
C ARG A 46 -5.00 -8.72 6.21
N VAL A 47 -6.32 -8.72 6.40
CA VAL A 47 -7.15 -7.51 6.25
C VAL A 47 -6.73 -6.50 7.30
N LEU A 48 -6.40 -5.28 6.87
CA LEU A 48 -6.22 -4.16 7.77
C LEU A 48 -7.57 -3.54 8.08
N LYS A 49 -7.82 -3.32 9.38
CA LYS A 49 -8.97 -2.52 9.80
C LYS A 49 -8.65 -1.04 9.58
N THR A 50 -9.68 -0.21 9.42
CA THR A 50 -9.56 1.26 9.25
C THR A 50 -8.75 1.93 10.35
N ASN A 51 -8.65 1.33 11.54
CA ASN A 51 -7.92 1.87 12.68
C ASN A 51 -6.40 1.55 12.64
N GLU A 52 -5.95 0.78 11.65
CA GLU A 52 -4.55 0.35 11.48
C GLU A 52 -3.85 1.04 10.28
N VAL A 53 -4.54 1.99 9.62
CA VAL A 53 -4.10 2.70 8.40
C VAL A 53 -3.65 4.11 8.70
#